data_AF-A0A8H3GGS6-F1
#
_entry.id   AF-A0A8H3GGS6-F1
#
_cell.length_a   1.000
_cell.length_b   1.000
_cell.length_c   1.000
_cell.angle_alpha   90.00
_cell.angle_beta   90.00
_cell.angle_gamma   90.00
#
_symmetry.space_group_name_H-M   'P 1'
#
loop_
_entity.id
_entity.type
_entity.pdbx_description
1 polymer ?
#
loop_
_entity_poly.entity_id
_entity_poly.type
_entity_poly.pdbx_seq_one_letter_code
_entity_poly.pdbx_strand_id
1 'polypeptide(L)'
;MGRNHVIAAGSVLSQFSSYKYYLTIESPPMHPFEMTIPNGLTPLSSPFRDVWSILDRQNGLLTCTSISPSGMWLVSGSQDGTILFVDHKAGVLVGTLDLESEFYATAAIWRSDTILIFGCSNGVVYHLDFDHKTRRPSSVHALVKPFKSPIRAIATDTFRDMLSVGCGGEVWIYVRSVEAGIESWVCVDHIPAPCAGAPGLVTALSFFGNNLDRRQLFIGHAKAGWCIWLAPRSYYRTPFTEHGDVCTIGSATISPSEQFIAMATLDNSLVTYALREGGPAIDTQFEVKSRDLTNYRPVLPIVSTSSDLILKGTAVGDIDVLDTRTHSTASLHHAHNHIIRTLNAYGDKVVVGSSDLTENCASSCLRCYTFSSAAEPRDWRRIDELQGPTFKITLRSILPFTERMILRNPFGMFGNGHTVLLRLRWKQGIVVALVGLGALLLALALDPPSRVSSISTRDVRIVHTAYARSTAPSRNPALSTIIRWCASYLSGRVSEWVIWLTQTVLWVVKLVGCGGFIVVKNLIFALSLFTRVVFCIPRLLKDALGEVPDLLAHLLCDILRVYGFDDICPE
;
A
#
# COMPACT_ATOMS: atom_id res chain seq x y z
N MET A 1 21.69 -59.34 0.49
CA MET A 1 20.97 -59.28 1.78
C MET A 1 21.07 -57.84 2.26
N GLY A 2 20.04 -57.04 2.47
CA GLY A 2 18.60 -57.18 2.30
C GLY A 2 18.02 -55.78 2.02
N ARG A 3 16.90 -55.77 1.31
CA ARG A 3 16.03 -54.61 1.06
C ARG A 3 15.52 -54.03 2.38
N ASN A 4 15.26 -52.72 2.40
CA ASN A 4 13.94 -52.22 2.82
C ASN A 4 13.64 -50.89 2.14
N HIS A 5 12.39 -50.79 1.69
CA HIS A 5 11.82 -49.81 0.78
C HIS A 5 10.70 -49.05 1.52
N VAL A 6 10.57 -47.74 1.24
CA VAL A 6 9.32 -46.94 1.18
C VAL A 6 8.75 -46.56 2.58
N ILE A 7 8.40 -45.29 2.88
CA ILE A 7 7.34 -44.45 2.29
C ILE A 7 7.72 -42.96 2.30
N ALA A 8 7.37 -42.27 1.20
CA ALA A 8 7.44 -40.83 1.00
C ALA A 8 6.24 -40.07 1.60
N ALA A 9 6.46 -38.84 2.04
CA ALA A 9 5.46 -37.78 2.05
C ALA A 9 6.17 -36.44 1.79
N GLY A 10 5.85 -35.81 0.67
CA GLY A 10 6.49 -34.60 0.19
C GLY A 10 6.04 -33.33 0.93
N SER A 11 6.95 -32.36 1.01
CA SER A 11 6.58 -30.95 1.04
C SER A 11 7.53 -30.20 0.11
N VAL A 12 6.92 -29.37 -0.73
CA VAL A 12 7.53 -28.68 -1.87
C VAL A 12 8.41 -27.54 -1.35
N LEU A 13 9.70 -27.64 -1.63
CA LEU A 13 10.64 -26.53 -1.64
C LEU A 13 10.30 -25.61 -2.82
N SER A 14 10.06 -24.32 -2.57
CA SER A 14 10.35 -23.29 -3.56
C SER A 14 11.27 -22.23 -2.94
N GLN A 15 12.45 -22.16 -3.54
CA GLN A 15 13.59 -21.34 -3.20
C GLN A 15 13.28 -19.86 -3.46
N PHE A 16 13.44 -19.01 -2.44
CA PHE A 16 13.79 -17.61 -2.66
C PHE A 16 15.31 -17.51 -2.54
N SER A 17 15.99 -17.61 -3.69
CA SER A 17 17.42 -17.29 -3.77
C SER A 17 17.58 -15.78 -3.66
N SER A 18 18.01 -15.36 -2.48
CA SER A 18 18.71 -14.10 -2.27
C SER A 18 20.03 -14.18 -3.03
N TYR A 19 20.17 -13.40 -4.11
CA TYR A 19 21.46 -13.24 -4.77
C TYR A 19 22.38 -12.37 -3.89
N LYS A 20 23.02 -13.02 -2.92
CA LYS A 20 24.29 -12.58 -2.32
C LYS A 20 25.37 -12.83 -3.37
N TYR A 21 25.71 -11.83 -4.17
CA TYR A 21 27.00 -11.83 -4.88
C TYR A 21 28.04 -11.20 -3.96
N TYR A 22 28.71 -12.03 -3.17
CA TYR A 22 30.02 -11.69 -2.62
C TYR A 22 31.03 -11.97 -3.73
N LEU A 23 31.65 -10.92 -4.26
CA LEU A 23 32.87 -11.02 -5.04
C LEU A 23 33.96 -10.35 -4.19
N THR A 24 34.71 -11.19 -3.48
CA THR A 24 36.04 -10.85 -2.95
C THR A 24 36.90 -10.41 -4.12
N ILE A 25 37.17 -9.11 -4.22
CA ILE A 25 38.20 -8.57 -5.10
C ILE A 25 39.50 -8.59 -4.28
N GLU A 26 40.35 -9.58 -4.52
CA GLU A 26 41.77 -9.44 -4.20
C GLU A 26 42.35 -8.46 -5.22
N SER A 27 42.52 -7.19 -4.83
CA SER A 27 43.33 -6.25 -5.59
C SER A 27 44.81 -6.48 -5.23
N PRO A 28 45.73 -6.54 -6.22
CA PRO A 28 47.16 -6.54 -5.92
C PRO A 28 47.56 -5.17 -5.34
N PRO A 29 48.57 -5.11 -4.46
CA PRO A 29 49.00 -3.85 -3.85
C PRO A 29 49.57 -2.93 -4.93
N MET A 30 48.84 -1.87 -5.28
CA MET A 30 49.35 -0.77 -6.09
C MET A 30 50.23 0.10 -5.21
N HIS A 31 51.54 0.14 -5.51
CA HIS A 31 52.46 1.10 -4.93
C HIS A 31 51.99 2.54 -5.22
N PRO A 32 52.16 3.48 -4.28
CA PRO A 32 51.74 4.86 -4.47
C PRO A 32 52.55 5.49 -5.61
N PHE A 33 51.88 5.79 -6.72
CA PHE A 33 52.43 6.67 -7.76
C PHE A 33 52.33 8.11 -7.25
N GLU A 34 53.43 8.66 -6.73
CA GLU A 34 53.56 10.10 -6.52
C GLU A 34 53.54 10.81 -7.89
N MET A 35 52.40 11.42 -8.21
CA MET A 35 52.29 12.31 -9.36
C MET A 35 52.77 13.69 -8.93
N THR A 36 54.03 14.03 -9.23
CA THR A 36 54.52 15.41 -9.17
C THR A 36 53.69 16.28 -10.11
N ILE A 37 52.80 17.09 -9.54
CA ILE A 37 52.03 18.11 -10.25
C ILE A 37 53.02 19.18 -10.76
N PRO A 38 53.06 19.52 -12.05
CA PRO A 38 53.88 20.63 -12.51
C PRO A 38 53.40 21.93 -11.85
N ASN A 39 54.30 22.58 -11.10
CA ASN A 39 54.08 23.88 -10.49
C ASN A 39 53.67 24.90 -11.57
N GLY A 40 52.42 25.36 -11.55
CA GLY A 40 52.00 26.49 -12.39
C GLY A 40 50.53 26.54 -12.83
N LEU A 41 49.75 25.46 -12.64
CA LEU A 41 48.30 25.50 -12.88
C LEU A 41 47.60 25.49 -11.52
N THR A 42 47.10 26.65 -11.09
CA THR A 42 46.07 26.69 -10.05
C THR A 42 44.90 25.84 -10.55
N PRO A 43 44.45 24.79 -9.83
CA PRO A 43 43.22 24.11 -10.21
C PRO A 43 42.12 25.18 -10.22
N LEU A 44 41.42 25.32 -11.35
CA LEU A 44 40.19 26.11 -11.39
C LEU A 44 39.32 25.60 -10.24
N SER A 45 39.09 26.44 -9.23
CA SER A 45 38.22 26.10 -8.10
C SER A 45 36.91 25.59 -8.67
N SER A 46 36.47 24.40 -8.23
CA SER A 46 35.17 23.86 -8.66
C SER A 46 34.11 24.95 -8.49
N PRO A 47 33.22 25.17 -9.48
CA PRO A 47 32.14 26.14 -9.33
C PRO A 47 31.19 25.77 -8.18
N PHE A 48 31.25 24.52 -7.72
CA PHE A 48 30.53 24.00 -6.58
C PHE A 48 31.26 24.25 -5.27
N ARG A 49 30.51 24.73 -4.27
CA ARG A 49 30.95 24.93 -2.89
C ARG A 49 30.11 24.08 -1.95
N ASP A 50 30.75 23.48 -0.96
CA ASP A 50 30.06 22.78 0.13
C ASP A 50 29.25 23.75 0.99
N VAL A 51 28.01 23.38 1.30
CA VAL A 51 27.09 24.14 2.16
C VAL A 51 26.97 23.48 3.53
N TRP A 52 26.68 22.17 3.55
CA TRP A 52 26.58 21.37 4.78
C TRP A 52 26.75 19.89 4.45
N SER A 53 27.08 19.10 5.47
CA SER A 53 27.22 17.64 5.38
C SER A 53 26.65 16.95 6.62
N ILE A 54 26.02 15.80 6.42
CA ILE A 54 25.56 14.89 7.47
C ILE A 54 26.22 13.54 7.23
N LEU A 55 27.06 13.11 8.17
CA LEU A 55 27.88 11.91 8.10
C LEU A 55 27.41 10.89 9.15
N ASP A 56 27.52 9.60 8.83
CA ASP A 56 27.40 8.48 9.78
C ASP A 56 26.11 8.47 10.62
N ARG A 57 25.00 8.97 10.05
CA ARG A 57 23.68 8.96 10.71
C ARG A 57 22.81 7.76 10.32
N GLN A 58 23.15 7.08 9.23
CA GLN A 58 22.47 5.87 8.75
C GLN A 58 23.54 4.81 8.46
N ASN A 59 23.28 3.57 8.87
CA ASN A 59 24.24 2.46 8.84
C ASN A 59 23.99 1.49 7.66
N GLY A 60 23.19 1.93 6.69
CA GLY A 60 22.86 1.17 5.49
C GLY A 60 22.92 2.06 4.25
N LEU A 61 22.87 1.44 3.08
CA LEU A 61 22.88 2.13 1.79
C LEU A 61 21.74 3.15 1.69
N LEU A 62 22.03 4.36 1.22
CA LEU A 62 20.99 5.33 0.90
C LEU A 62 20.17 4.82 -0.28
N THR A 63 18.85 4.93 -0.16
CA THR A 63 17.90 4.41 -1.14
C THR A 63 17.13 5.50 -1.85
N CYS A 64 16.77 6.57 -1.14
CA CYS A 64 16.03 7.68 -1.71
C CYS A 64 16.27 8.98 -0.93
N THR A 65 16.17 10.12 -1.61
CA THR A 65 16.10 11.43 -0.96
C THR A 65 15.00 12.25 -1.62
N SER A 66 14.44 13.22 -0.91
CA SER A 66 13.46 14.16 -1.49
C SER A 66 13.47 15.49 -0.74
N ILE A 67 13.50 16.59 -1.50
CA ILE A 67 13.41 17.96 -0.98
C ILE A 67 11.96 18.42 -1.08
N SER A 68 11.46 19.09 -0.04
CA SER A 68 10.10 19.62 -0.02
C SER A 68 9.93 20.80 -0.99
N PRO A 69 8.71 21.11 -1.48
CA PRO A 69 8.51 22.19 -2.44
C PRO A 69 9.00 23.57 -2.00
N SER A 70 8.96 23.89 -0.70
CA SER A 70 9.55 25.14 -0.17
C SER A 70 11.06 25.10 0.01
N GLY A 71 11.71 23.95 -0.19
CA GLY A 71 13.12 23.75 0.07
C GLY A 71 13.48 23.85 1.56
N MET A 72 12.51 23.67 2.45
CA MET A 72 12.72 23.73 3.90
C MET A 72 13.10 22.37 4.48
N TRP A 73 12.54 21.30 3.94
CA TRP A 73 12.74 19.95 4.47
C TRP A 73 13.41 19.07 3.43
N LEU A 74 14.28 18.19 3.92
CA LEU A 74 14.86 17.09 3.17
C LEU A 74 14.55 15.80 3.92
N VAL A 75 14.20 14.75 3.17
CA VAL A 75 14.16 13.39 3.70
C VAL A 75 15.23 12.53 3.04
N SER A 76 15.75 11.57 3.82
CA SER A 76 16.70 10.56 3.36
C SER A 76 16.30 9.19 3.89
N GLY A 77 16.03 8.26 2.98
CA GLY A 77 15.76 6.85 3.30
C GLY A 77 17.03 6.01 3.19
N SER A 78 17.16 5.03 4.08
CA SER A 78 18.25 4.06 4.06
C SER A 78 17.72 2.63 4.15
N GLN A 79 18.51 1.70 3.62
CA GLN A 79 18.29 0.26 3.70
C GLN A 79 18.33 -0.27 5.14
N ASP A 80 18.88 0.49 6.10
CA ASP A 80 18.81 0.14 7.54
C ASP A 80 17.40 0.25 8.14
N GLY A 81 16.44 0.74 7.36
CA GLY A 81 15.05 0.93 7.78
C GLY A 81 14.79 2.30 8.41
N THR A 82 15.71 3.25 8.30
CA THR A 82 15.51 4.61 8.82
C THR A 82 15.16 5.61 7.72
N ILE A 83 14.32 6.58 8.08
CA ILE A 83 14.08 7.80 7.30
C ILE A 83 14.50 8.99 8.16
N LEU A 84 15.51 9.74 7.71
CA LEU A 84 15.93 10.98 8.33
C LEU A 84 15.10 12.16 7.83
N PHE A 85 14.80 13.08 8.73
CA PHE A 85 14.25 14.40 8.44
C PHE A 85 15.31 15.45 8.75
N VAL A 86 15.58 16.31 7.78
CA VAL A 86 16.66 17.31 7.82
C VAL A 86 16.08 18.67 7.48
N ASP A 87 16.49 19.70 8.23
CA ASP A 87 16.30 21.09 7.84
C ASP A 87 17.24 21.38 6.68
N HIS A 88 16.70 21.43 5.46
CA HIS A 88 17.49 21.54 4.23
C HIS A 88 18.28 22.85 4.16
N LYS A 89 17.78 23.93 4.79
CA LYS A 89 18.49 25.22 4.78
C LYS A 89 19.66 25.22 5.75
N ALA A 90 19.46 24.68 6.95
CA ALA A 90 20.47 24.67 8.00
C ALA A 90 21.44 23.47 7.91
N GLY A 91 21.06 22.38 7.23
CA GLY A 91 21.81 21.13 7.23
C GLY A 91 21.74 20.39 8.57
N VAL A 92 20.69 20.62 9.36
CA VAL A 92 20.55 20.09 10.72
C VAL A 92 19.58 18.93 10.74
N LEU A 93 19.97 17.83 11.40
CA LEU A 93 19.09 16.70 11.65
C LEU A 93 17.94 17.13 12.58
N VAL A 94 16.71 16.92 12.13
CA VAL A 94 15.49 17.23 12.90
C VAL A 94 15.01 16.00 13.66
N GLY A 95 15.12 14.83 13.02
CA GLY A 95 14.82 13.56 13.67
C GLY A 95 14.75 12.39 12.71
N THR A 96 14.38 11.24 13.26
CA THR A 96 14.40 9.95 12.58
C THR A 96 13.08 9.22 12.76
N LEU A 97 12.55 8.73 11.66
CA LEU A 97 11.48 7.72 11.63
C LEU A 97 12.11 6.34 11.44
N ASP A 98 11.91 5.46 12.40
CA ASP A 98 12.43 4.10 12.41
C ASP A 98 11.34 3.13 11.92
N LEU A 99 11.58 2.47 10.79
CA LEU A 99 10.70 1.43 10.22
C LEU A 99 10.94 0.06 10.88
N GLU A 100 11.68 0.03 12.00
CA GLU A 100 11.93 -1.13 12.86
C GLU A 100 12.63 -2.28 12.12
N SER A 101 13.41 -1.95 11.10
CA SER A 101 14.17 -2.87 10.25
C SER A 101 13.35 -4.03 9.63
N GLU A 102 12.02 -3.92 9.58
CA GLU A 102 11.17 -4.92 8.90
C GLU A 102 11.23 -4.77 7.37
N PHE A 103 11.36 -3.53 6.91
CA PHE A 103 11.51 -3.12 5.52
C PHE A 103 12.16 -1.75 5.48
N TYR A 104 12.41 -1.22 4.27
CA TYR A 104 13.02 0.08 4.08
C TYR A 104 12.31 0.88 2.99
N ALA A 105 12.41 2.20 3.07
CA ALA A 105 11.92 3.09 2.02
C ALA A 105 12.78 2.92 0.76
N THR A 106 12.15 2.79 -0.39
CA THR A 106 12.82 2.63 -1.70
C THR A 106 12.64 3.85 -2.59
N ALA A 107 11.58 4.63 -2.37
CA ALA A 107 11.32 5.88 -3.06
C ALA A 107 10.58 6.83 -2.13
N ALA A 108 10.81 8.14 -2.25
CA ALA A 108 10.18 9.16 -1.42
C ALA A 108 9.95 10.42 -2.26
N ILE A 109 8.79 11.07 -2.08
CA ILE A 109 8.44 12.32 -2.74
C ILE A 109 7.59 13.19 -1.82
N TRP A 110 7.98 14.44 -1.67
CA TRP A 110 7.13 15.45 -1.04
C TRP A 110 6.07 15.92 -2.02
N ARG A 111 4.80 15.71 -1.67
CA ARG A 111 3.66 16.28 -2.43
C ARG A 111 3.42 17.74 -2.05
N SER A 112 3.64 18.07 -0.78
CA SER A 112 3.60 19.42 -0.21
C SER A 112 4.61 19.51 0.94
N ASP A 113 4.80 20.67 1.55
CA ASP A 113 5.67 20.81 2.74
C ASP A 113 5.15 20.11 4.00
N THR A 114 3.95 19.53 3.93
CA THR A 114 3.32 18.82 5.04
C THR A 114 2.99 17.38 4.70
N ILE A 115 3.19 16.94 3.45
CA ILE A 115 2.78 15.61 3.00
C ILE A 115 3.93 14.95 2.26
N LEU A 116 4.42 13.88 2.87
CA LEU A 116 5.41 12.99 2.30
C LEU A 116 4.73 11.69 1.87
N ILE A 117 4.97 11.30 0.62
CA ILE A 117 4.59 9.97 0.11
C ILE A 117 5.87 9.17 -0.04
N PHE A 118 5.91 7.94 0.49
CA PHE A 118 7.07 7.07 0.32
C PHE A 118 6.66 5.62 0.05
N GLY A 119 7.36 5.01 -0.91
CA GLY A 119 7.23 3.62 -1.28
C GLY A 119 8.26 2.76 -0.55
N CYS A 120 7.89 1.53 -0.23
CA CYS A 120 8.71 0.63 0.57
C CYS A 120 9.04 -0.68 -0.14
N SER A 121 10.07 -1.38 0.36
CA SER A 121 10.50 -2.68 -0.16
C SER A 121 9.47 -3.80 0.08
N ASN A 122 8.53 -3.61 0.99
CA ASN A 122 7.39 -4.51 1.23
C ASN A 122 6.21 -4.30 0.27
N GLY A 123 6.33 -3.39 -0.71
CA GLY A 123 5.28 -3.10 -1.68
C GLY A 123 4.17 -2.18 -1.16
N VAL A 124 4.34 -1.55 0.01
CA VAL A 124 3.38 -0.56 0.53
C VAL A 124 3.82 0.84 0.14
N VAL A 125 2.86 1.70 -0.20
CA VAL A 125 3.04 3.15 -0.33
C VAL A 125 2.38 3.80 0.87
N TYR A 126 3.14 4.59 1.61
CA TYR A 126 2.66 5.32 2.78
C TYR A 126 2.46 6.79 2.48
N HIS A 127 1.47 7.38 3.14
CA HIS A 127 1.25 8.80 3.24
C HIS A 127 1.57 9.23 4.68
N LEU A 128 2.44 10.22 4.81
CA LEU A 128 2.90 10.76 6.08
C LEU A 128 2.56 12.25 6.15
N ASP A 129 1.81 12.60 7.19
CA ASP A 129 1.58 13.99 7.56
C ASP A 129 2.75 14.47 8.40
N PHE A 130 3.40 15.54 7.95
CA PHE A 130 4.49 16.20 8.63
C PHE A 130 4.02 17.56 9.16
N ASP A 131 4.04 17.71 10.48
CA ASP A 131 3.69 18.97 11.11
C ASP A 131 4.92 19.87 11.18
N HIS A 132 4.94 20.92 10.37
CA HIS A 132 6.01 21.91 10.31
C HIS A 132 6.16 22.72 11.60
N LYS A 133 5.10 22.86 12.42
CA LYS A 133 5.16 23.61 13.69
C LYS A 133 5.91 22.82 14.75
N THR A 134 5.56 21.53 14.88
CA THR A 134 6.24 20.63 15.82
C THR A 134 7.50 19.99 15.23
N ARG A 135 7.74 20.18 13.93
CA ARG A 135 8.84 19.60 13.14
C ARG A 135 8.90 18.08 13.25
N ARG A 136 7.73 17.42 13.24
CA ARG A 136 7.59 15.98 13.50
C ARG A 136 6.52 15.36 12.61
N PRO A 137 6.65 14.06 12.25
CA PRO A 137 5.55 13.29 11.70
C PRO A 137 4.39 13.22 12.69
N SER A 138 3.18 13.57 12.24
CA SER A 138 1.95 13.53 13.04
C SER A 138 1.13 12.27 12.81
N SER A 139 1.08 11.80 11.57
CA SER A 139 0.28 10.64 11.16
C SER A 139 0.96 9.91 10.01
N VAL A 140 0.79 8.58 9.96
CA VAL A 140 1.23 7.75 8.84
C VAL A 140 0.13 6.74 8.55
N HIS A 141 -0.22 6.56 7.28
CA HIS A 141 -1.17 5.54 6.86
C HIS A 141 -0.82 4.95 5.48
N ALA A 142 -1.26 3.72 5.22
CA ALA A 142 -1.11 3.10 3.91
C ALA A 142 -2.02 3.80 2.89
N LEU A 143 -1.42 4.33 1.82
CA LEU A 143 -2.11 5.16 0.85
C LEU A 143 -2.96 4.35 -0.15
N VAL A 144 -2.41 3.22 -0.59
CA VAL A 144 -3.05 2.30 -1.52
C VAL A 144 -2.86 0.86 -1.05
N LYS A 145 -3.61 -0.07 -1.64
CA LYS A 145 -3.47 -1.50 -1.32
C LYS A 145 -2.03 -1.96 -1.58
N PRO A 146 -1.46 -2.81 -0.70
CA PRO A 146 -0.10 -3.32 -0.89
C PRO A 146 0.06 -4.05 -2.22
N PHE A 147 1.17 -3.79 -2.90
CA PHE A 147 1.55 -4.48 -4.11
C PHE A 147 2.36 -5.75 -3.79
N LYS A 148 2.42 -6.67 -4.75
CA LYS A 148 3.15 -7.94 -4.59
C LYS A 148 4.67 -7.80 -4.75
N SER A 149 5.14 -6.68 -5.30
CA SER A 149 6.55 -6.42 -5.55
C SER A 149 6.99 -5.16 -4.79
N PRO A 150 8.31 -4.99 -4.56
CA PRO A 150 8.85 -3.75 -4.01
C PRO A 150 8.47 -2.55 -4.86
N ILE A 151 8.17 -1.42 -4.20
CA ILE A 151 8.05 -0.14 -4.90
C ILE A 151 9.44 0.24 -5.41
N ARG A 152 9.56 0.65 -6.67
CA ARG A 152 10.84 1.05 -7.28
C ARG A 152 10.92 2.54 -7.58
N ALA A 153 9.80 3.13 -7.98
CA ALA A 153 9.72 4.55 -8.32
C ALA A 153 8.33 5.08 -7.97
N ILE A 154 8.25 6.35 -7.61
CA ILE A 154 7.00 7.08 -7.44
C ILE A 154 7.17 8.46 -8.07
N ALA A 155 6.11 8.99 -8.68
CA ALA A 155 6.07 10.38 -9.12
C ALA A 155 4.70 10.96 -8.84
N THR A 156 4.65 12.24 -8.50
CA THR A 156 3.40 12.97 -8.25
C THR A 156 3.23 14.08 -9.27
N ASP A 157 2.00 14.24 -9.74
CA ASP A 157 1.58 15.42 -10.47
C ASP A 157 0.81 16.33 -9.51
N THR A 158 1.42 17.45 -9.11
CA THR A 158 0.81 18.44 -8.21
C THR A 158 -0.33 19.22 -8.84
N PHE A 159 -0.45 19.25 -10.17
CA PHE A 159 -1.48 20.02 -10.87
C PHE A 159 -2.80 19.25 -10.96
N ARG A 160 -2.74 17.93 -11.16
CA ARG A 160 -3.91 17.05 -11.25
C ARG A 160 -4.08 16.12 -10.04
N ASP A 161 -3.28 16.32 -8.99
CA ASP A 161 -3.23 15.45 -7.81
C ASP A 161 -3.14 13.95 -8.21
N MET A 162 -2.24 13.65 -9.17
CA MET A 162 -2.01 12.28 -9.62
C MET A 162 -0.79 11.68 -8.92
N LEU A 163 -0.81 10.36 -8.76
CA LEU A 163 0.30 9.58 -8.23
C LEU A 163 0.54 8.40 -9.17
N SER A 164 1.76 8.29 -9.68
CA SER A 164 2.22 7.08 -10.36
C SER A 164 3.11 6.26 -9.42
N VAL A 165 2.90 4.95 -9.43
CA VAL A 165 3.63 3.99 -8.59
C VAL A 165 4.19 2.90 -9.49
N GLY A 166 5.52 2.83 -9.56
CA GLY A 166 6.26 1.79 -10.26
C GLY A 166 6.58 0.65 -9.31
N CYS A 167 6.12 -0.55 -9.62
CA CYS A 167 6.24 -1.73 -8.76
C CYS A 167 6.70 -2.93 -9.59
N GLY A 168 7.90 -3.42 -9.33
CA GLY A 168 8.55 -4.39 -10.22
C GLY A 168 8.69 -3.80 -11.63
N GLY A 169 7.99 -4.39 -12.62
CA GLY A 169 7.90 -3.88 -13.99
C GLY A 169 6.58 -3.17 -14.33
N GLU A 170 5.60 -3.18 -13.42
CA GLU A 170 4.27 -2.61 -13.63
C GLU A 170 4.21 -1.15 -13.15
N VAL A 171 3.33 -0.36 -13.74
CA VAL A 171 3.05 1.02 -13.30
C VAL A 171 1.56 1.18 -13.06
N TRP A 172 1.22 1.75 -11.91
CA TRP A 172 -0.14 2.04 -11.49
C TRP A 172 -0.32 3.55 -11.37
N ILE A 173 -1.40 4.08 -11.92
CA ILE A 173 -1.68 5.52 -11.92
C ILE A 173 -2.96 5.76 -11.13
N TYR A 174 -2.86 6.62 -10.14
CA TYR A 174 -3.95 7.00 -9.26
C TYR A 174 -4.26 8.48 -9.42
N VAL A 175 -5.55 8.82 -9.29
CA VAL A 175 -6.02 10.19 -9.12
C VAL A 175 -6.60 10.30 -7.72
N ARG A 176 -6.23 11.37 -7.03
CA ARG A 176 -6.84 11.70 -5.74
C ARG A 176 -8.28 12.15 -5.95
N SER A 177 -9.21 11.52 -5.25
CA SER A 177 -10.60 11.96 -5.13
C SER A 177 -10.88 12.33 -3.68
N VAL A 178 -11.48 13.49 -3.47
CA VAL A 178 -11.93 13.94 -2.15
C VAL A 178 -13.46 14.00 -2.19
N GLU A 179 -14.10 12.93 -1.71
CA GLU A 179 -15.56 12.80 -1.68
C GLU A 179 -16.03 12.90 -0.23
N ALA A 180 -16.94 13.84 0.05
CA ALA A 180 -17.49 14.07 1.40
C ALA A 180 -16.43 14.25 2.51
N GLY A 181 -15.26 14.81 2.16
CA GLY A 181 -14.14 15.02 3.09
C GLY A 181 -13.26 13.79 3.33
N ILE A 182 -13.55 12.66 2.68
CA ILE A 182 -12.72 11.46 2.71
C ILE A 182 -11.80 11.49 1.50
N GLU A 183 -10.50 11.53 1.76
CA GLU A 183 -9.48 11.38 0.73
C GLU A 183 -9.34 9.92 0.31
N SER A 184 -9.41 9.67 -0.99
CA SER A 184 -9.21 8.35 -1.58
C SER A 184 -8.35 8.46 -2.84
N TRP A 185 -7.64 7.38 -3.17
CA TRP A 185 -6.83 7.29 -4.36
C TRP A 185 -7.46 6.26 -5.30
N VAL A 186 -8.03 6.75 -6.40
CA VAL A 186 -8.73 5.93 -7.39
C VAL A 186 -7.74 5.54 -8.47
N CYS A 187 -7.54 4.25 -8.67
CA CYS A 187 -6.72 3.74 -9.78
C CYS A 187 -7.41 4.07 -11.10
N VAL A 188 -6.79 4.92 -11.92
CA VAL A 188 -7.32 5.32 -13.24
C VAL A 188 -6.71 4.54 -14.38
N ASP A 189 -5.50 3.99 -14.18
CA ASP A 189 -4.81 3.19 -15.18
C ASP A 189 -3.81 2.20 -14.56
N HIS A 190 -3.54 1.13 -15.29
CA HIS A 190 -2.56 0.10 -14.98
C HIS A 190 -1.81 -0.30 -16.25
N ILE A 191 -0.50 -0.05 -16.25
CA ILE A 191 0.39 -0.33 -17.36
C ILE A 191 1.19 -1.59 -17.02
N PRO A 192 0.97 -2.71 -17.75
CA PRO A 192 1.65 -3.96 -17.46
C PRO A 192 3.13 -3.90 -17.83
N ALA A 193 3.92 -4.74 -17.18
CA ALA A 193 5.34 -4.87 -17.48
C ALA A 193 5.58 -5.22 -18.96
N PRO A 194 6.57 -4.60 -19.62
CA PRO A 194 6.82 -4.85 -21.03
C PRO A 194 7.36 -6.24 -21.32
N CYS A 195 8.08 -6.81 -20.36
CA CYS A 195 8.62 -8.16 -20.37
C CYS A 195 8.87 -8.62 -18.94
N ALA A 196 9.01 -9.94 -18.75
CA ALA A 196 9.28 -10.52 -17.44
C ALA A 196 10.76 -10.31 -17.03
N GLY A 197 10.98 -10.24 -15.71
CA GLY A 197 12.32 -10.21 -15.13
C GLY A 197 12.99 -8.83 -15.14
N ALA A 198 14.32 -8.84 -14.96
CA ALA A 198 15.13 -7.63 -14.80
C ALA A 198 15.00 -6.59 -15.94
N PRO A 199 14.87 -6.96 -17.24
CA PRO A 199 14.78 -6.00 -18.34
C PRO A 199 13.56 -5.07 -18.26
N GLY A 200 12.43 -5.56 -17.75
CA GLY A 200 11.17 -4.83 -17.68
C GLY A 200 10.98 -4.00 -16.41
N LEU A 201 11.92 -4.04 -15.47
CA LEU A 201 11.81 -3.31 -14.20
C LEU A 201 11.71 -1.81 -14.42
N VAL A 202 10.77 -1.17 -13.73
CA VAL A 202 10.58 0.29 -13.76
C VAL A 202 11.74 0.95 -13.02
N THR A 203 12.43 1.87 -13.68
CA THR A 203 13.62 2.56 -13.14
C THR A 203 13.42 4.06 -12.99
N ALA A 204 12.52 4.66 -13.76
CA ALA A 204 12.23 6.10 -13.67
C ALA A 204 10.75 6.39 -13.96
N LEU A 205 10.20 7.35 -13.24
CA LEU A 205 8.86 7.91 -13.45
C LEU A 205 8.96 9.43 -13.36
N SER A 206 8.42 10.14 -14.34
CA SER A 206 8.35 11.61 -14.30
C SER A 206 7.15 12.11 -15.07
N PHE A 207 6.27 12.86 -14.40
CA PHE A 207 5.21 13.59 -15.09
C PHE A 207 5.80 14.79 -15.86
N PHE A 208 5.18 15.14 -16.98
CA PHE A 208 5.48 16.33 -17.77
C PHE A 208 4.25 16.75 -18.59
N GLY A 209 4.27 17.95 -19.12
CA GLY A 209 3.23 18.51 -19.97
C GLY A 209 2.68 19.80 -19.37
N ASN A 210 3.06 20.91 -20.01
CA ASN A 210 2.59 22.26 -19.66
C ASN A 210 1.08 22.49 -19.86
N ASN A 211 0.43 21.72 -20.73
CA ASN A 211 -1.02 21.85 -20.92
C ASN A 211 -1.77 21.03 -19.88
N LEU A 212 -2.63 21.70 -19.10
CA LEU A 212 -3.49 21.08 -18.11
C LEU A 212 -4.28 19.90 -18.68
N ASP A 213 -4.64 19.91 -19.96
CA ASP A 213 -5.40 18.84 -20.63
C ASP A 213 -4.58 17.65 -21.13
N ARG A 214 -3.26 17.75 -21.20
CA ARG A 214 -2.38 16.75 -21.82
C ARG A 214 -1.19 16.41 -20.94
N ARG A 215 -1.45 16.14 -19.67
CA ARG A 215 -0.43 15.61 -18.74
C ARG A 215 0.02 14.23 -19.22
N GLN A 216 1.32 14.06 -19.26
CA GLN A 216 1.99 12.86 -19.74
C GLN A 216 2.88 12.33 -18.63
N LEU A 217 3.14 11.02 -18.67
CA LEU A 217 4.05 10.36 -17.74
C LEU A 217 5.10 9.61 -18.54
N PHE A 218 6.36 9.98 -18.33
CA PHE A 218 7.50 9.22 -18.79
C PHE A 218 7.70 8.02 -17.88
N ILE A 219 7.81 6.83 -18.47
CA ILE A 219 8.06 5.57 -17.77
C ILE A 219 9.32 4.94 -18.37
N GLY A 220 10.40 4.92 -17.60
CA GLY A 220 11.65 4.26 -17.97
C GLY A 220 11.70 2.82 -17.45
N HIS A 221 12.09 1.89 -18.30
CA HIS A 221 12.39 0.51 -17.95
C HIS A 221 13.89 0.22 -18.12
N ALA A 222 14.41 -0.69 -17.29
CA ALA A 222 15.85 -0.99 -17.21
C ALA A 222 16.50 -1.31 -18.56
N LYS A 223 15.94 -2.24 -19.34
CA LYS A 223 16.46 -2.64 -20.67
C LYS A 223 15.37 -2.74 -21.74
N ALA A 224 14.13 -2.44 -21.38
CA ALA A 224 12.98 -2.48 -22.29
C ALA A 224 12.65 -1.09 -22.88
N GLY A 225 13.52 -0.09 -22.69
CA GLY A 225 13.33 1.27 -23.17
C GLY A 225 12.33 2.04 -22.31
N TRP A 226 11.56 2.92 -22.93
CA TRP A 226 10.55 3.73 -22.24
C TRP A 226 9.17 3.60 -22.88
N CYS A 227 8.14 3.95 -22.10
CA CYS A 227 6.80 4.19 -22.60
C CYS A 227 6.29 5.54 -22.11
N ILE A 228 5.37 6.13 -22.88
CA ILE A 228 4.76 7.42 -22.56
C ILE A 228 3.28 7.19 -22.35
N TRP A 229 2.82 7.49 -21.15
CA TRP A 229 1.40 7.51 -20.83
C TRP A 229 0.83 8.91 -21.07
N LEU A 230 -0.35 8.95 -21.66
CA LEU A 230 -1.11 10.15 -21.99
C LEU A 230 -2.48 10.07 -21.31
N ALA A 231 -2.80 11.10 -20.54
CA ALA A 231 -4.09 11.20 -19.88
C ALA A 231 -5.25 11.39 -20.88
N PRO A 232 -6.42 10.75 -20.69
CA PRO A 232 -6.67 9.54 -19.94
C PRO A 232 -6.51 8.28 -20.82
N ARG A 233 -5.83 7.25 -20.30
CA ARG A 233 -5.93 5.85 -20.76
C ARG A 233 -5.36 5.52 -22.13
N SER A 234 -4.43 6.32 -22.64
CA SER A 234 -3.61 5.90 -23.78
C SER A 234 -2.15 5.88 -23.36
N TYR A 235 -1.44 4.83 -23.73
CA TYR A 235 0.01 4.83 -23.64
C TYR A 235 0.56 4.30 -24.96
N TYR A 236 1.59 4.96 -25.45
CA TYR A 236 2.31 4.50 -26.61
C TYR A 236 3.67 4.00 -26.15
N ARG A 237 3.96 2.76 -26.53
CA ARG A 237 5.31 2.20 -26.37
C ARG A 237 6.13 2.69 -27.54
N THR A 238 7.18 3.47 -27.28
CA THR A 238 8.23 3.68 -28.26
C THR A 238 8.82 2.32 -28.63
N PRO A 239 8.90 1.98 -29.92
CA PRO A 239 9.03 0.60 -30.37
C PRO A 239 10.26 -0.08 -29.78
N PHE A 240 10.04 -1.31 -29.32
CA PHE A 240 11.10 -2.27 -29.04
C PHE A 240 11.83 -2.56 -30.36
N THR A 241 13.07 -2.09 -30.49
CA THR A 241 13.94 -2.53 -31.58
C THR A 241 14.54 -3.86 -31.17
N GLU A 242 14.14 -4.96 -31.84
CA GLU A 242 14.64 -6.32 -31.60
C GLU A 242 16.17 -6.46 -31.68
N HIS A 243 16.88 -5.46 -32.22
CA HIS A 243 18.30 -5.52 -32.57
C HIS A 243 19.25 -4.78 -31.61
N GLY A 244 18.81 -4.44 -30.39
CA GLY A 244 19.73 -4.04 -29.31
C GLY A 244 20.02 -2.53 -29.17
N ASP A 245 19.39 -1.67 -29.97
CA ASP A 245 19.57 -0.20 -29.93
C ASP A 245 18.67 0.52 -28.91
N VAL A 246 18.04 -0.21 -27.99
CA VAL A 246 17.14 0.39 -26.99
C VAL A 246 17.97 0.95 -25.82
N CYS A 247 17.83 2.25 -25.55
CA CYS A 247 18.45 2.91 -24.41
C CYS A 247 18.18 2.13 -23.11
N THR A 248 19.26 1.76 -22.41
CA THR A 248 19.16 1.05 -21.12
C THR A 248 19.05 2.06 -19.99
N ILE A 249 17.87 2.22 -19.39
CA ILE A 249 17.61 3.33 -18.47
C ILE A 249 17.89 2.91 -17.03
N GLY A 250 18.93 3.49 -16.43
CA GLY A 250 19.17 3.39 -14.99
C GLY A 250 18.33 4.38 -14.20
N SER A 251 18.36 5.66 -14.58
CA SER A 251 17.54 6.72 -14.00
C SER A 251 17.26 7.78 -15.05
N ALA A 252 16.20 8.57 -14.88
CA ALA A 252 15.85 9.65 -15.79
C ALA A 252 15.26 10.85 -15.04
N THR A 253 15.48 12.04 -15.57
CA THR A 253 14.99 13.30 -15.02
C THR A 253 14.54 14.21 -16.16
N ILE A 254 13.40 14.86 -16.00
CA ILE A 254 12.90 15.86 -16.92
C ILE A 254 13.38 17.23 -16.45
N SER A 255 13.85 18.05 -17.39
CA SER A 255 14.24 19.44 -17.12
C SER A 255 13.08 20.23 -16.51
N PRO A 256 13.33 21.15 -15.55
CA PRO A 256 12.28 22.01 -15.00
C PRO A 256 11.57 22.87 -16.07
N SER A 257 12.27 23.18 -17.15
CA SER A 257 11.74 23.88 -18.33
C SER A 257 10.90 22.99 -19.26
N GLU A 258 10.85 21.68 -19.01
CA GLU A 258 10.24 20.63 -19.84
C GLU A 258 10.74 20.62 -21.30
N GLN A 259 11.95 21.10 -21.56
CA GLN A 259 12.53 21.16 -22.92
C GLN A 259 13.30 19.91 -23.31
N PHE A 260 13.85 19.21 -22.32
CA PHE A 260 14.61 17.97 -22.52
C PHE A 260 14.40 16.99 -21.37
N ILE A 261 14.75 15.75 -21.64
CA ILE A 261 14.88 14.67 -20.67
C ILE A 261 16.32 14.17 -20.70
N ALA A 262 16.88 13.94 -19.52
CA ALA A 262 18.21 13.38 -19.34
C ALA A 262 18.10 12.00 -18.69
N MET A 263 18.96 11.07 -19.12
CA MET A 263 18.99 9.69 -18.66
C MET A 263 20.41 9.31 -18.27
N ALA A 264 20.55 8.71 -17.09
CA ALA A 264 21.73 7.93 -16.73
C ALA A 264 21.47 6.50 -17.15
N THR A 265 22.27 6.00 -18.08
CA THR A 265 22.06 4.68 -18.64
C THR A 265 22.77 3.60 -17.82
N LEU A 266 22.37 2.34 -17.96
CA LEU A 266 22.97 1.22 -17.22
C LEU A 266 24.39 0.89 -17.69
N ASP A 267 24.80 1.33 -18.88
CA ASP A 267 26.17 1.29 -19.37
C ASP A 267 26.99 2.52 -18.95
N ASN A 268 26.52 3.27 -17.95
CA ASN A 268 27.16 4.45 -17.38
C ASN A 268 27.30 5.62 -18.36
N SER A 269 26.55 5.71 -19.45
CA SER A 269 26.49 6.93 -20.26
C SER A 269 25.50 7.95 -19.67
N LEU A 270 25.66 9.22 -20.07
CA LEU A 270 24.66 10.26 -19.89
C LEU A 270 24.07 10.56 -21.27
N VAL A 271 22.76 10.40 -21.41
CA VAL A 271 22.06 10.62 -22.67
C VAL A 271 20.97 11.67 -22.49
N THR A 272 20.85 12.60 -23.42
CA THR A 272 19.79 13.62 -23.43
C THR A 272 19.00 13.55 -24.72
N TYR A 273 17.70 13.80 -24.62
CA TYR A 273 16.79 13.98 -25.75
C TYR A 273 16.00 15.27 -25.55
N ALA A 274 15.75 16.00 -26.62
CA ALA A 274 14.72 17.03 -26.61
C ALA A 274 13.36 16.39 -26.27
N LEU A 275 12.59 17.06 -25.44
CA LEU A 275 11.28 16.60 -25.00
C LEU A 275 10.22 17.30 -25.85
N ARG A 276 9.40 16.52 -26.54
CA ARG A 276 8.27 17.01 -27.33
C ARG A 276 6.97 16.46 -26.76
N GLU A 277 5.86 16.92 -27.31
CA GLU A 277 4.57 16.28 -27.04
C GLU A 277 4.63 14.81 -27.48
N GLY A 278 4.31 13.89 -26.57
CA GLY A 278 4.43 12.45 -26.82
C GLY A 278 5.77 11.86 -26.39
N GLY A 279 6.69 12.65 -25.81
CA GLY A 279 7.90 12.16 -25.14
C GLY A 279 9.23 12.53 -25.82
N PRO A 280 10.30 11.76 -25.54
CA PRO A 280 11.65 12.03 -26.05
C PRO A 280 11.71 11.96 -27.58
N ALA A 281 12.29 12.99 -28.21
CA ALA A 281 12.52 13.04 -29.65
C ALA A 281 13.82 12.29 -30.02
N ILE A 282 13.69 11.06 -30.52
CA ILE A 282 14.81 10.13 -30.76
C ILE A 282 15.88 10.73 -31.69
N ASP A 283 15.48 11.56 -32.66
CA ASP A 283 16.35 12.29 -33.60
C ASP A 283 17.29 13.30 -32.95
N THR A 284 17.04 13.67 -31.69
CA THR A 284 17.78 14.72 -30.97
C THR A 284 18.76 14.17 -29.93
N GLN A 285 19.10 12.89 -30.02
CA GLN A 285 19.98 12.23 -29.08
C GLN A 285 21.35 12.90 -29.01
N PHE A 286 21.76 13.24 -27.79
CA PHE A 286 23.13 13.63 -27.46
C PHE A 286 23.65 12.74 -26.33
N GLU A 287 24.81 12.12 -26.53
CA GLU A 287 25.40 11.18 -25.58
C GLU A 287 26.79 11.64 -25.14
N VAL A 288 26.99 11.64 -23.82
CA VAL A 288 28.30 11.77 -23.18
C VAL A 288 28.62 10.42 -22.54
N LYS A 289 29.62 9.72 -23.09
CA LYS A 289 30.11 8.47 -22.52
C LYS A 289 30.88 8.77 -21.24
N SER A 290 30.59 8.03 -20.17
CA SER A 290 31.37 8.17 -18.94
C SER A 290 32.80 7.67 -19.16
N ARG A 291 33.70 8.27 -18.39
CA ARG A 291 35.12 7.91 -18.35
C ARG A 291 35.37 6.63 -17.53
N ASP A 292 34.39 6.20 -16.73
CA ASP A 292 34.53 5.08 -15.81
C ASP A 292 34.40 3.72 -16.52
N LEU A 293 35.52 3.00 -16.62
CA LEU A 293 35.61 1.66 -17.22
C LEU A 293 35.27 0.53 -16.22
N THR A 294 34.34 0.75 -15.29
CA THR A 294 33.98 -0.29 -14.31
C THR A 294 33.09 -1.36 -14.95
N ASN A 295 33.41 -2.64 -14.74
CA ASN A 295 32.54 -3.77 -15.15
C ASN A 295 31.21 -3.80 -14.36
N TYR A 296 31.15 -3.09 -13.24
CA TYR A 296 29.95 -2.93 -12.43
C TYR A 296 29.03 -1.86 -13.02
N ARG A 297 27.74 -2.20 -13.15
CA ARG A 297 26.70 -1.37 -13.79
C ARG A 297 25.57 -1.06 -12.80
N PRO A 298 25.80 -0.19 -11.80
CA PRO A 298 24.75 0.19 -10.86
C PRO A 298 23.71 1.10 -11.52
N VAL A 299 22.53 1.17 -10.90
CA VAL A 299 21.61 2.28 -11.16
C VAL A 299 22.18 3.53 -10.51
N LEU A 300 22.55 4.51 -11.34
CA LEU A 300 23.14 5.77 -10.90
C LEU A 300 22.09 6.89 -10.99
N PRO A 301 22.06 7.81 -10.00
CA PRO A 301 21.09 8.90 -9.97
C PRO A 301 21.45 9.98 -10.99
N ILE A 302 20.42 10.67 -11.47
CA ILE A 302 20.56 11.84 -12.34
C ILE A 302 19.56 12.91 -11.91
N VAL A 303 19.94 14.18 -12.00
CA VAL A 303 19.06 15.31 -11.70
C VAL A 303 19.33 16.48 -12.65
N SER A 304 18.26 17.17 -13.05
CA SER A 304 18.34 18.44 -13.78
C SER A 304 18.11 19.61 -12.83
N THR A 305 18.91 20.66 -12.98
CA THR A 305 18.81 21.89 -12.17
C THR A 305 17.91 22.92 -12.85
N SER A 306 17.51 23.95 -12.10
CA SER A 306 16.75 25.10 -12.63
C SER A 306 17.52 25.90 -13.70
N SER A 307 18.85 25.77 -13.72
CA SER A 307 19.75 26.37 -14.72
C SER A 307 20.04 25.45 -15.91
N ASP A 308 19.29 24.34 -16.06
CA ASP A 308 19.46 23.33 -17.10
C ASP A 308 20.84 22.64 -17.11
N LEU A 309 21.55 22.66 -15.98
CA LEU A 309 22.70 21.76 -15.76
C LEU A 309 22.18 20.39 -15.40
N ILE A 310 22.80 19.35 -15.97
CA ILE A 310 22.52 17.96 -15.66
C ILE A 310 23.65 17.43 -14.80
N LEU A 311 23.30 16.84 -13.65
CA LEU A 311 24.24 16.19 -12.76
C LEU A 311 23.93 14.70 -12.69
N LYS A 312 24.95 13.87 -12.89
CA LYS A 312 24.85 12.40 -12.81
C LYS A 312 25.88 11.88 -11.83
N GLY A 313 25.44 11.02 -10.93
CA GLY A 313 26.34 10.36 -9.98
C GLY A 313 27.15 9.25 -10.64
N THR A 314 28.33 8.96 -10.11
CA THR A 314 29.18 7.84 -10.54
C THR A 314 29.30 6.77 -9.44
N ALA A 315 29.86 5.61 -9.80
CA ALA A 315 30.15 4.54 -8.84
C ALA A 315 31.44 4.77 -8.05
N VAL A 316 32.27 5.73 -8.46
CA VAL A 316 33.57 6.04 -7.82
C VAL A 316 33.50 7.25 -6.88
N GLY A 317 32.34 7.93 -6.87
CA GLY A 317 32.04 9.04 -5.96
C GLY A 317 32.28 10.42 -6.56
N ASP A 318 32.49 10.49 -7.87
CA ASP A 318 32.41 11.72 -8.66
C ASP A 318 30.98 11.98 -9.14
N ILE A 319 30.74 13.21 -9.57
CA ILE A 319 29.48 13.66 -10.17
C ILE A 319 29.81 14.32 -11.51
N ASP A 320 29.36 13.70 -12.60
CA ASP A 320 29.46 14.25 -13.94
C ASP A 320 28.47 15.42 -14.07
N VAL A 321 28.95 16.57 -14.55
CA VAL A 321 28.15 17.78 -14.76
C VAL A 321 28.17 18.12 -16.25
N LEU A 322 27.00 18.18 -16.87
CA LEU A 322 26.82 18.61 -18.25
C LEU A 322 26.05 19.93 -18.28
N ASP A 323 26.65 20.94 -18.92
CA ASP A 323 25.94 22.14 -19.31
C ASP A 323 25.27 21.92 -20.69
N THR A 324 23.95 21.90 -20.70
CA THR A 324 23.15 21.67 -21.91
C THR A 324 23.25 22.79 -22.94
N ARG A 325 23.59 24.02 -22.52
CA ARG A 325 23.69 25.18 -23.43
C ARG A 325 25.00 25.22 -24.18
N THR A 326 26.09 24.83 -23.52
CA THR A 326 27.45 24.86 -24.10
C THR A 326 27.93 23.47 -24.53
N HIS A 327 27.21 22.41 -24.14
CA HIS A 327 27.66 21.01 -24.24
C HIS A 327 29.00 20.75 -23.56
N SER A 328 29.41 21.63 -22.62
CA SER A 328 30.63 21.46 -21.85
C SER A 328 30.42 20.50 -20.70
N THR A 329 31.46 19.73 -20.38
CA THR A 329 31.44 18.75 -19.29
C THR A 329 32.42 19.15 -18.21
N ALA A 330 31.99 19.01 -16.97
CA ALA A 330 32.82 19.15 -15.78
C ALA A 330 32.57 17.94 -14.86
N SER A 331 33.41 17.78 -13.85
CA SER A 331 33.21 16.78 -12.80
C SER A 331 33.39 17.41 -11.44
N LEU A 332 32.52 17.05 -10.50
CA LEU A 332 32.59 17.40 -9.10
C LEU A 332 32.97 16.16 -8.31
N HIS A 333 34.11 16.20 -7.66
CA HIS A 333 34.52 15.15 -6.75
C HIS A 333 33.74 15.25 -5.43
N HIS A 334 32.97 14.22 -5.06
CA HIS A 334 32.16 14.21 -3.83
C HIS A 334 32.83 13.40 -2.70
N ALA A 335 33.24 12.16 -2.98
CA ALA A 335 33.97 11.31 -2.03
C ALA A 335 34.73 10.22 -2.77
N HIS A 336 35.81 9.70 -2.19
CA HIS A 336 36.55 8.59 -2.78
C HIS A 336 35.83 7.26 -2.48
N ASN A 337 35.63 6.41 -3.49
CA ASN A 337 35.08 5.05 -3.36
C ASN A 337 33.64 4.95 -2.82
N HIS A 338 32.92 6.06 -2.72
CA HIS A 338 31.51 6.03 -2.40
C HIS A 338 30.68 5.91 -3.69
N ILE A 339 29.68 5.03 -3.71
CA ILE A 339 28.70 5.07 -4.80
C ILE A 339 27.74 6.22 -4.54
N ILE A 340 27.55 7.09 -5.54
CA ILE A 340 26.50 8.10 -5.50
C ILE A 340 25.15 7.39 -5.67
N ARG A 341 24.29 7.47 -4.66
CA ARG A 341 23.01 6.77 -4.59
C ARG A 341 21.83 7.67 -4.90
N THR A 342 21.89 8.94 -4.49
CA THR A 342 20.81 9.89 -4.68
C THR A 342 21.31 11.26 -5.07
N LEU A 343 20.54 11.95 -5.90
CA LEU A 343 20.74 13.34 -6.27
C LEU A 343 19.40 14.06 -6.23
N ASN A 344 19.37 15.26 -5.65
CA ASN A 344 18.23 16.16 -5.71
C ASN A 344 18.71 17.60 -5.89
N ALA A 345 18.00 18.38 -6.68
CA ALA A 345 18.31 19.79 -6.92
C ALA A 345 17.16 20.67 -6.43
N TYR A 346 17.49 21.80 -5.82
CA TYR A 346 16.54 22.82 -5.43
C TYR A 346 17.18 24.20 -5.56
N GLY A 347 16.64 25.04 -6.46
CA GLY A 347 17.23 26.33 -6.77
C GLY A 347 18.66 26.18 -7.30
N ASP A 348 19.61 26.78 -6.58
CA ASP A 348 21.06 26.76 -6.84
C ASP A 348 21.81 25.67 -6.04
N LYS A 349 21.08 24.80 -5.34
CA LYS A 349 21.64 23.76 -4.48
C LYS A 349 21.42 22.37 -5.04
N VAL A 350 22.38 21.49 -4.77
CA VAL A 350 22.29 20.05 -5.06
C VAL A 350 22.63 19.27 -3.80
N VAL A 351 21.73 18.38 -3.40
CA VAL A 351 21.96 17.41 -2.34
C VAL A 351 22.38 16.09 -2.95
N VAL A 352 23.47 15.55 -2.45
CA VAL A 352 24.09 14.30 -2.90
C VAL A 352 24.10 13.32 -1.74
N GLY A 353 23.48 12.17 -1.95
CA GLY A 353 23.58 11.03 -1.06
C GLY A 353 24.51 9.98 -1.63
N SER A 354 25.49 9.56 -0.83
CA SER A 354 26.44 8.51 -1.21
C SER A 354 26.58 7.46 -0.11
N SER A 355 27.03 6.27 -0.49
CA SER A 355 27.30 5.19 0.46
C SER A 355 28.60 4.48 0.11
N ASP A 356 29.41 4.24 1.13
CA ASP A 356 30.63 3.44 1.03
C ASP A 356 30.29 1.94 0.92
N LEU A 357 31.07 1.22 0.11
CA LEU A 357 30.99 -0.23 -0.05
C LEU A 357 32.22 -0.96 0.51
N THR A 358 33.24 -0.24 0.98
CA THR A 358 34.56 -0.80 1.26
C THR A 358 34.70 -1.47 2.64
N GLU A 359 33.73 -1.31 3.55
CA GLU A 359 33.77 -1.91 4.89
C GLU A 359 32.48 -2.65 5.30
N ASN A 360 32.59 -3.55 6.29
CA ASN A 360 31.49 -4.32 6.89
C ASN A 360 30.35 -3.46 7.49
N CYS A 361 30.53 -2.14 7.55
CA CYS A 361 29.50 -1.18 7.92
C CYS A 361 29.38 -0.14 6.78
N ALA A 362 28.28 -0.17 6.03
CA ALA A 362 28.04 0.81 4.98
C ALA A 362 27.83 2.20 5.64
N SER A 363 28.85 3.05 5.60
CA SER A 363 28.70 4.46 5.97
C SER A 363 27.93 5.19 4.87
N SER A 364 26.89 5.93 5.27
CA SER A 364 26.12 6.78 4.38
C SER A 364 26.34 8.25 4.69
N CYS A 365 26.46 9.03 3.62
CA CYS A 365 26.80 10.45 3.67
C CYS A 365 25.78 11.25 2.86
N LEU A 366 25.32 12.37 3.42
CA LEU A 366 24.56 13.39 2.71
C LEU A 366 25.40 14.68 2.68
N ARG A 367 25.59 15.27 1.49
CA ARG A 367 26.22 16.58 1.34
C ARG A 367 25.38 17.49 0.47
N CYS A 368 25.39 18.78 0.76
CA CYS A 368 24.77 19.79 -0.06
C CYS A 368 25.83 20.71 -0.66
N TYR A 369 25.76 20.90 -1.96
CA TYR A 369 26.61 21.79 -2.73
C TYR A 369 25.76 22.95 -3.26
N THR A 370 26.37 24.12 -3.44
CA THR A 370 25.80 25.24 -4.19
C THR A 370 26.73 25.62 -5.33
N PHE A 371 26.16 26.05 -6.45
CA PHE A 371 26.89 26.61 -7.58
C PHE A 371 26.73 28.14 -7.70
N SER A 372 26.17 28.79 -6.67
CA SER A 372 26.07 30.26 -6.59
C SER A 372 27.38 30.88 -6.09
N SER A 373 27.82 31.95 -6.75
CA SER A 373 29.02 32.71 -6.37
C SER A 373 28.84 33.50 -5.07
N ALA A 374 27.59 33.73 -4.64
CA ALA A 374 27.24 34.55 -3.47
C ALA A 374 27.26 33.79 -2.14
N ALA A 375 27.52 32.47 -2.13
CA ALA A 375 27.53 31.68 -0.91
C ALA A 375 28.81 31.92 -0.09
N GLU A 376 28.66 32.43 1.14
CA GLU A 376 29.75 32.50 2.11
C GLU A 376 30.11 31.10 2.62
N PRO A 377 31.41 30.75 2.71
CA PRO A 377 31.83 29.49 3.32
C PRO A 377 31.48 29.52 4.82
N ARG A 378 30.63 28.59 5.26
CA ARG A 378 30.30 28.42 6.69
C ARG A 378 31.12 27.29 7.29
N ASP A 379 31.68 27.54 8.47
CA ASP A 379 32.38 26.52 9.25
C ASP A 379 31.37 25.53 9.84
N TRP A 380 31.37 24.30 9.32
CA TRP A 380 30.45 23.23 9.69
C TRP A 380 30.68 22.70 11.11
N ARG A 381 31.86 22.93 11.72
CA ARG A 381 32.14 22.54 13.11
C ARG A 381 31.19 23.20 14.10
N ARG A 382 30.68 24.40 13.78
CA ARG A 382 29.65 25.10 14.59
C ARG A 382 28.24 24.55 14.40
N ILE A 383 27.95 23.79 13.33
CA ILE A 383 26.61 23.23 13.08
C ILE A 383 26.37 22.02 13.99
N ASP A 384 27.41 21.26 14.31
CA ASP A 384 27.30 20.18 15.30
C ASP A 384 26.91 20.70 16.70
N GLU A 385 27.27 21.94 17.04
CA GLU A 385 26.85 22.61 18.29
C GLU A 385 25.39 23.10 18.25
N LEU A 386 24.78 23.25 17.06
CA LEU A 386 23.39 23.70 16.87
C LEU A 386 22.37 22.54 16.91
N GLN A 387 22.79 21.33 17.24
CA GLN A 387 21.89 20.17 17.35
C GLN A 387 20.90 20.34 18.51
N GLY A 388 19.74 20.90 18.19
CA GLY A 388 18.58 20.88 19.07
C GLY A 388 18.08 19.44 19.32
N PRO A 389 17.10 19.25 20.22
CA PRO A 389 16.56 17.93 20.53
C PRO A 389 15.96 17.28 19.26
N THR A 390 16.58 16.19 18.82
CA THR A 390 16.10 15.39 17.70
C THR A 390 14.98 14.46 18.15
N PHE A 391 13.96 14.27 17.31
CA PHE A 391 12.95 13.25 17.60
C PHE A 391 13.42 11.88 17.10
N LYS A 392 13.03 10.82 17.81
CA LYS A 392 13.10 9.46 17.31
C LYS A 392 11.74 8.82 17.51
N ILE A 393 11.09 8.43 16.41
CA ILE A 393 9.75 7.85 16.45
C ILE A 393 9.77 6.56 15.64
N THR A 394 9.12 5.51 16.13
CA THR A 394 8.96 4.26 15.37
C THR A 394 7.68 4.27 14.56
N LEU A 395 7.67 3.63 13.40
CA LEU A 395 6.50 3.57 12.53
C LEU A 395 5.26 3.05 13.27
N ARG A 396 5.40 1.98 14.06
CA ARG A 396 4.29 1.39 14.83
C ARG A 396 3.68 2.36 15.83
N SER A 397 4.43 3.33 16.34
CA SER A 397 3.89 4.31 17.29
C SER A 397 2.93 5.31 16.63
N ILE A 398 3.13 5.62 15.35
CA ILE A 398 2.30 6.58 14.59
C ILE A 398 1.21 5.86 13.78
N LEU A 399 1.42 4.59 13.41
CA LEU A 399 0.43 3.83 12.64
C LEU A 399 -0.88 3.64 13.42
N PRO A 400 -2.04 3.80 12.76
CA PRO A 400 -3.33 3.38 13.28
C PRO A 400 -3.32 1.89 13.65
N PHE A 401 -4.08 1.51 14.68
CA PHE A 401 -4.12 0.13 15.17
C PHE A 401 -4.50 -0.89 14.07
N THR A 402 -5.42 -0.52 13.17
CA THR A 402 -5.84 -1.34 12.03
C THR A 402 -4.69 -1.67 11.09
N GLU A 403 -3.77 -0.74 10.86
CA GLU A 403 -2.64 -0.91 9.96
C GLU A 403 -1.47 -1.65 10.60
N ARG A 404 -1.32 -1.57 11.93
CA ARG A 404 -0.35 -2.41 12.66
C ARG A 404 -0.60 -3.90 12.46
N MET A 405 -1.84 -4.30 12.21
CA MET A 405 -2.16 -5.70 11.87
C MET A 405 -1.68 -6.10 10.47
N ILE A 406 -1.62 -5.16 9.52
CA ILE A 406 -1.15 -5.41 8.15
C ILE A 406 0.36 -5.69 8.14
N LEU A 407 1.13 -4.95 8.95
CA LEU A 407 2.58 -5.18 9.12
C LEU A 407 2.91 -6.61 9.58
N ARG A 408 2.07 -7.23 10.41
CA ARG A 408 2.27 -8.62 10.86
C ARG A 408 1.99 -9.66 9.77
N ASN A 409 1.37 -9.30 8.64
CA ASN A 409 0.99 -10.25 7.61
C ASN A 409 0.81 -9.59 6.22
N PRO A 410 1.91 -9.11 5.58
CA PRO A 410 1.85 -8.37 4.32
C PRO A 410 1.30 -9.21 3.15
N PHE A 411 1.39 -10.54 3.23
CA PHE A 411 0.96 -11.48 2.18
C PHE A 411 -0.40 -12.14 2.42
N GLY A 412 -1.17 -11.65 3.39
CA GLY A 412 -2.59 -11.97 3.47
C GLY A 412 -2.90 -13.45 3.68
N MET A 413 -2.27 -14.13 4.66
CA MET A 413 -2.91 -15.36 5.20
C MET A 413 -4.27 -15.05 5.88
N PHE A 414 -4.55 -13.78 6.19
CA PHE A 414 -5.88 -13.29 6.58
C PHE A 414 -6.68 -12.66 5.43
N GLY A 415 -6.21 -12.69 4.18
CA GLY A 415 -7.07 -12.47 3.00
C GLY A 415 -8.17 -13.52 2.90
N ASN A 416 -7.90 -14.71 3.45
CA ASN A 416 -8.92 -15.70 3.76
C ASN A 416 -9.69 -15.37 5.03
N GLY A 417 -9.26 -14.50 5.93
CA GLY A 417 -9.98 -14.17 7.17
C GLY A 417 -11.32 -13.50 6.92
N HIS A 418 -11.42 -12.61 5.93
CA HIS A 418 -12.69 -11.96 5.58
C HIS A 418 -13.61 -12.87 4.76
N THR A 419 -13.06 -13.68 3.85
CA THR A 419 -13.78 -14.75 3.13
C THR A 419 -14.10 -15.96 4.01
N VAL A 420 -13.33 -16.22 5.08
CA VAL A 420 -13.57 -17.23 6.12
C VAL A 420 -14.51 -16.67 7.16
N LEU A 421 -14.53 -15.36 7.48
CA LEU A 421 -15.61 -14.76 8.28
C LEU A 421 -16.92 -14.77 7.51
N LEU A 422 -16.89 -14.48 6.20
CA LEU A 422 -18.06 -14.55 5.33
C LEU A 422 -18.49 -16.01 5.07
N ARG A 423 -17.54 -16.95 4.91
CA ARG A 423 -17.82 -18.40 4.83
C ARG A 423 -18.18 -19.01 6.20
N LEU A 424 -17.73 -18.47 7.33
CA LEU A 424 -18.19 -18.85 8.67
C LEU A 424 -19.57 -18.28 8.92
N ARG A 425 -19.89 -17.07 8.44
CA ARG A 425 -21.27 -16.55 8.46
C ARG A 425 -22.20 -17.39 7.60
N TRP A 426 -21.74 -17.88 6.44
CA TRP A 426 -22.47 -18.84 5.63
C TRP A 426 -22.61 -20.22 6.32
N LYS A 427 -21.55 -20.73 6.95
CA LYS A 427 -21.62 -21.99 7.73
C LYS A 427 -22.47 -21.86 9.00
N GLN A 428 -22.48 -20.70 9.66
CA GLN A 428 -23.37 -20.42 10.79
C GLN A 428 -24.81 -20.28 10.33
N GLY A 429 -25.07 -19.68 9.16
CA GLY A 429 -26.39 -19.67 8.52
C GLY A 429 -26.90 -21.07 8.19
N ILE A 430 -26.05 -21.94 7.63
CA ILE A 430 -26.40 -23.34 7.33
C ILE A 430 -26.63 -24.14 8.61
N VAL A 431 -25.82 -23.95 9.65
CA VAL A 431 -26.03 -24.62 10.95
C VAL A 431 -27.32 -24.15 11.62
N VAL A 432 -27.62 -22.84 11.58
CA VAL A 432 -28.89 -22.30 12.11
C VAL A 432 -30.08 -22.79 11.29
N ALA A 433 -29.95 -22.90 9.96
CA ALA A 433 -30.99 -23.45 9.09
C ALA A 433 -31.20 -24.94 9.34
N LEU A 434 -30.15 -25.73 9.55
CA LEU A 434 -30.24 -27.17 9.86
C LEU A 434 -30.77 -27.42 11.28
N VAL A 435 -30.40 -26.60 12.26
CA VAL A 435 -30.95 -26.66 13.62
C VAL A 435 -32.41 -26.22 13.62
N GLY A 436 -32.77 -25.19 12.84
CA GLY A 436 -34.15 -24.77 12.64
C GLY A 436 -35.00 -25.82 11.93
N LEU A 437 -34.49 -26.44 10.87
CA LEU A 437 -35.14 -27.54 10.16
C LEU A 437 -35.28 -28.78 11.04
N GLY A 438 -34.26 -29.10 11.85
CA GLY A 438 -34.30 -30.18 12.83
C GLY A 438 -35.32 -29.94 13.94
N ALA A 439 -35.42 -28.71 14.45
CA ALA A 439 -36.43 -28.33 15.43
C ALA A 439 -37.85 -28.37 14.84
N LEU A 440 -38.01 -27.97 13.58
CA LEU A 440 -39.29 -28.04 12.85
C LEU A 440 -39.71 -29.50 12.61
N LEU A 441 -38.79 -30.36 12.17
CA LEU A 441 -39.05 -31.79 11.98
C LEU A 441 -39.33 -32.50 13.30
N LEU A 442 -38.66 -32.11 14.39
CA LEU A 442 -38.95 -32.62 15.74
C LEU A 442 -40.33 -32.16 16.23
N ALA A 443 -40.73 -30.92 15.95
CA ALA A 443 -42.06 -30.42 16.27
C ALA A 443 -43.16 -31.16 15.47
N LEU A 444 -42.92 -31.45 14.20
CA LEU A 444 -43.82 -32.25 13.35
C LEU A 444 -43.87 -33.74 13.75
N ALA A 445 -42.77 -34.28 14.30
CA ALA A 445 -42.73 -35.65 14.80
C ALA A 445 -43.39 -35.79 16.19
N LEU A 446 -43.36 -34.74 17.00
CA LEU A 446 -43.97 -34.72 18.34
C LEU A 446 -45.47 -34.41 18.31
N ASP A 447 -46.00 -33.92 17.19
CA ASP A 447 -47.44 -33.69 17.00
C ASP A 447 -47.95 -34.41 15.74
N PRO A 448 -48.18 -35.74 15.79
CA PRO A 448 -48.78 -36.43 14.66
C PRO A 448 -50.22 -35.93 14.50
N PRO A 449 -50.69 -35.63 13.27
CA PRO A 449 -52.07 -35.20 13.06
C PRO A 449 -53.00 -36.27 13.61
N SER A 450 -53.87 -35.86 14.53
CA SER A 450 -54.88 -36.71 15.15
C SER A 450 -55.63 -37.48 14.06
N ARG A 451 -55.49 -38.80 14.04
CA ARG A 451 -56.27 -39.69 13.19
C ARG A 451 -57.76 -39.41 13.43
N VAL A 452 -58.47 -39.05 12.37
CA VAL A 452 -59.94 -39.05 12.36
C VAL A 452 -60.40 -40.47 12.66
N SER A 453 -60.97 -40.67 13.85
CA SER A 453 -61.53 -41.95 14.26
C SER A 453 -62.79 -42.26 13.47
N SER A 454 -62.78 -43.44 12.87
CA SER A 454 -63.86 -44.10 12.15
C SER A 454 -65.22 -44.03 12.85
N ILE A 455 -66.23 -43.63 12.08
CA ILE A 455 -67.66 -43.78 12.36
C ILE A 455 -67.97 -45.28 12.47
N SER A 456 -68.61 -45.69 13.56
CA SER A 456 -69.26 -47.00 13.69
C SER A 456 -70.66 -46.84 14.27
N THR A 457 -71.54 -47.66 13.73
CA THR A 457 -73.00 -47.58 13.61
C THR A 457 -73.80 -48.04 14.83
N ARG A 458 -74.95 -47.37 15.05
CA ARG A 458 -76.24 -47.74 15.70
C ARG A 458 -76.64 -46.61 16.66
N ASP A 459 -77.78 -45.93 16.54
CA ASP A 459 -79.11 -46.42 16.21
C ASP A 459 -79.96 -45.45 15.37
N VAL A 460 -80.91 -46.09 14.69
CA VAL A 460 -81.98 -45.58 13.83
C VAL A 460 -83.12 -45.00 14.67
N ARG A 461 -83.69 -43.85 14.25
CA ARG A 461 -85.15 -43.71 14.11
C ARG A 461 -85.57 -42.59 13.16
N ILE A 462 -86.40 -43.04 12.23
CA ILE A 462 -87.12 -42.41 11.11
C ILE A 462 -88.08 -41.33 11.60
N VAL A 463 -88.19 -40.17 10.92
CA VAL A 463 -89.45 -39.56 10.44
C VAL A 463 -89.16 -38.64 9.23
N HIS A 464 -89.97 -38.81 8.19
CA HIS A 464 -90.04 -38.03 6.95
C HIS A 464 -90.28 -36.53 7.17
N THR A 465 -89.70 -35.66 6.33
CA THR A 465 -90.42 -34.84 5.31
C THR A 465 -89.55 -33.69 4.78
N ALA A 466 -89.61 -33.55 3.45
CA ALA A 466 -89.58 -32.36 2.60
C ALA A 466 -88.80 -31.07 2.99
N TYR A 467 -87.93 -30.70 2.04
CA TYR A 467 -87.70 -29.37 1.45
C TYR A 467 -86.81 -28.30 2.16
N ALA A 468 -85.99 -27.70 1.28
CA ALA A 468 -85.19 -26.47 1.38
C ALA A 468 -83.87 -26.52 2.20
N ARG A 469 -82.77 -26.71 1.47
CA ARG A 469 -81.38 -26.61 1.94
C ARG A 469 -80.95 -25.13 1.92
N SER A 470 -80.84 -24.52 3.10
CA SER A 470 -80.13 -23.24 3.28
C SER A 470 -78.74 -23.51 3.88
N THR A 471 -77.78 -22.72 3.42
CA THR A 471 -76.35 -22.77 3.76
C THR A 471 -76.04 -22.08 5.08
N ALA A 472 -75.38 -22.78 6.01
CA ALA A 472 -74.63 -22.15 7.11
C ALA A 472 -73.47 -23.07 7.56
N PRO A 473 -72.22 -22.58 7.62
CA PRO A 473 -71.09 -23.36 8.11
C PRO A 473 -70.90 -23.26 9.62
N SER A 474 -70.23 -24.30 10.12
CA SER A 474 -69.92 -24.65 11.50
C SER A 474 -69.00 -23.68 12.24
N ARG A 475 -69.27 -23.52 13.54
CA ARG A 475 -68.44 -22.84 14.55
C ARG A 475 -67.03 -23.43 14.63
N ASN A 476 -66.01 -22.61 14.37
CA ASN A 476 -64.63 -22.84 14.80
C ASN A 476 -64.48 -22.59 16.31
N PRO A 477 -63.54 -23.27 17.01
CA PRO A 477 -63.23 -22.97 18.39
C PRO A 477 -62.64 -21.56 18.50
N ALA A 478 -63.10 -20.80 19.49
CA ALA A 478 -62.80 -19.38 19.61
C ALA A 478 -61.31 -19.12 19.89
N LEU A 479 -60.75 -18.19 19.11
CA LEU A 479 -59.44 -17.53 19.21
C LEU A 479 -58.99 -17.22 20.66
N SER A 480 -59.95 -16.98 21.56
CA SER A 480 -59.71 -16.73 22.99
C SER A 480 -59.04 -17.89 23.73
N THR A 481 -59.24 -19.13 23.28
CA THR A 481 -58.65 -20.33 23.88
C THR A 481 -57.17 -20.47 23.51
N ILE A 482 -56.84 -20.12 22.27
CA ILE A 482 -55.46 -20.13 21.75
C ILE A 482 -54.66 -18.99 22.39
N ILE A 483 -55.25 -17.81 22.54
CA ILE A 483 -54.60 -16.65 23.18
C ILE A 483 -54.29 -16.92 24.67
N ARG A 484 -55.21 -17.56 25.41
CA ARG A 484 -54.94 -17.95 26.81
C ARG A 484 -53.83 -18.98 26.94
N TRP A 485 -53.75 -19.92 25.99
CA TRP A 485 -52.70 -20.93 25.97
C TRP A 485 -51.34 -20.32 25.66
N CYS A 486 -51.25 -19.42 24.68
CA CYS A 486 -50.03 -18.67 24.36
C CYS A 486 -49.58 -17.76 25.51
N ALA A 487 -50.50 -17.08 26.20
CA ALA A 487 -50.17 -16.23 27.35
C ALA A 487 -49.64 -17.04 28.54
N SER A 488 -50.24 -18.21 28.82
CA SER A 488 -49.77 -19.13 29.86
C SER A 488 -48.38 -19.68 29.52
N TYR A 489 -48.18 -20.11 28.27
CA TYR A 489 -46.92 -20.65 27.78
C TYR A 489 -45.77 -19.61 27.81
N LEU A 490 -46.04 -18.36 27.42
CA LEU A 490 -45.05 -17.29 27.55
C LEU A 490 -44.76 -16.93 29.01
N SER A 491 -45.77 -16.91 29.89
CA SER A 491 -45.57 -16.57 31.31
C SER A 491 -44.71 -17.62 32.05
N GLY A 492 -44.88 -18.90 31.72
CA GLY A 492 -44.08 -20.00 32.27
C GLY A 492 -42.64 -20.01 31.78
N ARG A 493 -42.39 -19.51 30.56
CA ARG A 493 -41.01 -19.35 30.06
C ARG A 493 -40.35 -18.11 30.65
N VAL A 494 -41.03 -16.98 30.73
CA VAL A 494 -40.43 -15.75 31.30
C VAL A 494 -39.98 -15.96 32.75
N SER A 495 -40.70 -16.75 33.56
CA SER A 495 -40.28 -17.07 34.93
C SER A 495 -39.02 -17.93 34.98
N GLU A 496 -38.88 -18.94 34.11
CA GLU A 496 -37.65 -19.74 34.01
C GLU A 496 -36.45 -18.91 33.51
N TRP A 497 -36.69 -17.97 32.59
CA TRP A 497 -35.65 -17.06 32.09
C TRP A 497 -35.19 -16.06 33.15
N VAL A 498 -36.09 -15.57 34.01
CA VAL A 498 -35.75 -14.68 35.14
C VAL A 498 -34.98 -15.45 36.23
N ILE A 499 -35.35 -16.70 36.51
CA ILE A 499 -34.61 -17.56 37.46
C ILE A 499 -33.20 -17.86 36.93
N TRP A 500 -33.08 -18.14 35.62
CA TRP A 500 -31.79 -18.34 34.99
C TRP A 500 -30.94 -17.06 35.04
N LEU A 501 -31.49 -15.90 34.68
CA LEU A 501 -30.77 -14.62 34.72
C LEU A 501 -30.30 -14.24 36.14
N THR A 502 -31.16 -14.44 37.15
CA THR A 502 -30.83 -14.13 38.54
C THR A 502 -29.77 -15.07 39.09
N GLN A 503 -29.77 -16.35 38.72
CA GLN A 503 -28.71 -17.30 39.07
C GLN A 503 -27.38 -16.94 38.39
N THR A 504 -27.40 -16.52 37.13
CA THR A 504 -26.19 -16.12 36.40
C THR A 504 -25.60 -14.82 36.94
N VAL A 505 -26.43 -13.85 37.32
CA VAL A 505 -25.97 -12.61 37.98
C VAL A 505 -25.40 -12.89 39.37
N LEU A 506 -26.00 -13.80 40.15
CA LEU A 506 -25.48 -14.22 41.46
C LEU A 506 -24.15 -14.98 41.35
N TRP A 507 -23.98 -15.77 40.28
CA TRP A 507 -22.71 -16.42 39.94
C TRP A 507 -21.63 -15.42 39.55
N VAL A 508 -21.98 -14.40 38.76
CA VAL A 508 -21.04 -13.33 38.36
C VAL A 508 -20.64 -12.47 39.57
N VAL A 509 -21.56 -12.15 40.48
CA VAL A 509 -21.24 -11.40 41.72
C VAL A 509 -20.32 -12.22 42.64
N LYS A 510 -20.48 -13.55 42.71
CA LYS A 510 -19.59 -14.43 43.48
C LYS A 510 -18.19 -14.60 42.86
N LEU A 511 -18.04 -14.37 41.56
CA LEU A 511 -16.77 -14.55 40.83
C LEU A 511 -15.93 -13.27 40.74
N VAL A 512 -16.42 -12.11 41.18
CA VAL A 512 -15.66 -10.85 41.11
C VAL A 512 -14.85 -10.62 42.38
N GLY A 513 -13.68 -11.25 42.40
CA GLY A 513 -12.44 -10.54 42.74
C GLY A 513 -11.86 -9.93 41.45
N CYS A 514 -11.88 -8.60 41.36
CA CYS A 514 -11.18 -7.70 40.40
C CYS A 514 -11.18 -7.93 38.87
N GLY A 515 -11.77 -9.00 38.30
CA GLY A 515 -11.76 -9.26 36.85
C GLY A 515 -13.06 -8.99 36.06
N GLY A 516 -14.15 -8.60 36.72
CA GLY A 516 -15.52 -8.70 36.17
C GLY A 516 -15.91 -7.72 35.06
N PHE A 517 -15.19 -6.61 34.89
CA PHE A 517 -15.67 -5.51 34.03
C PHE A 517 -15.62 -5.84 32.52
N ILE A 518 -14.70 -6.69 32.11
CA ILE A 518 -14.51 -7.08 30.69
C ILE A 518 -15.60 -8.07 30.26
N VAL A 519 -16.00 -8.98 31.15
CA VAL A 519 -17.00 -10.01 30.85
C VAL A 519 -18.40 -9.39 30.70
N VAL A 520 -18.75 -8.45 31.58
CA VAL A 520 -20.05 -7.75 31.51
C VAL A 520 -20.17 -6.93 30.22
N LYS A 521 -19.09 -6.23 29.81
CA LYS A 521 -19.09 -5.47 28.56
C LYS A 521 -19.26 -6.35 27.32
N ASN A 522 -18.60 -7.51 27.30
CA ASN A 522 -18.73 -8.48 26.20
C ASN A 522 -20.11 -9.16 26.17
N LEU A 523 -20.74 -9.38 27.32
CA LEU A 523 -22.09 -9.93 27.40
C LEU A 523 -23.14 -8.93 26.91
N ILE A 524 -23.02 -7.64 27.28
CA ILE A 524 -23.89 -6.57 26.78
C ILE A 524 -23.75 -6.41 25.27
N PHE A 525 -22.52 -6.50 24.74
CA PHE A 525 -22.27 -6.46 23.30
C PHE A 525 -22.90 -7.66 22.57
N ALA A 526 -22.79 -8.87 23.13
CA ALA A 526 -23.40 -10.07 22.57
C ALA A 526 -24.95 -9.97 22.55
N LEU A 527 -25.56 -9.46 23.62
CA LEU A 527 -27.01 -9.23 23.67
C LEU A 527 -27.47 -8.16 22.65
N SER A 528 -26.69 -7.08 22.49
CA SER A 528 -26.97 -6.04 21.50
C SER A 528 -26.83 -6.54 20.07
N LEU A 529 -25.89 -7.45 19.82
CA LEU A 529 -25.70 -8.07 18.51
C LEU A 529 -26.85 -9.04 18.20
N PHE A 530 -27.27 -9.83 19.20
CA PHE A 530 -28.37 -10.78 19.05
C PHE A 530 -29.69 -10.08 18.76
N THR A 531 -30.01 -9.00 19.48
CA THR A 531 -31.20 -8.18 19.21
C THR A 531 -31.18 -7.60 17.81
N ARG A 532 -30.05 -7.05 17.34
CA ARG A 532 -29.93 -6.56 15.96
C ARG A 532 -30.12 -7.65 14.90
N VAL A 533 -29.61 -8.86 15.15
CA VAL A 533 -29.80 -9.99 14.23
C VAL A 533 -31.28 -10.41 14.18
N VAL A 534 -31.94 -10.54 15.33
CA VAL A 534 -33.37 -10.92 15.40
C VAL A 534 -34.27 -9.91 14.69
N PHE A 535 -33.99 -8.61 14.82
CA PHE A 535 -34.75 -7.56 14.12
C PHE A 535 -34.41 -7.42 12.63
N CYS A 536 -33.26 -7.94 12.17
CA CYS A 536 -32.88 -7.93 10.75
C CYS A 536 -33.41 -9.12 9.94
N ILE A 537 -33.81 -10.22 10.60
CA ILE A 537 -34.31 -11.43 9.94
C ILE A 537 -35.53 -11.16 9.04
N PRO A 538 -36.55 -10.37 9.44
CA PRO A 538 -37.73 -10.13 8.57
C PRO A 538 -37.37 -9.36 7.28
N ARG A 539 -36.40 -8.44 7.34
CA ARG A 539 -35.93 -7.69 6.16
C ARG A 539 -35.11 -8.56 5.22
N LEU A 540 -34.18 -9.35 5.76
CA LEU A 540 -33.37 -10.29 4.98
C LEU A 540 -34.22 -11.39 4.34
N LEU A 541 -35.29 -11.84 5.01
CA LEU A 541 -36.20 -12.83 4.46
C LEU A 541 -37.03 -12.25 3.30
N LYS A 542 -37.48 -11.00 3.41
CA LYS A 542 -38.20 -10.28 2.36
C LYS A 542 -37.33 -10.07 1.11
N ASP A 543 -36.08 -9.65 1.28
CA ASP A 543 -35.15 -9.45 0.18
C ASP A 543 -34.78 -10.80 -0.49
N ALA A 544 -34.61 -11.87 0.31
CA ALA A 544 -34.33 -13.20 -0.22
C ALA A 544 -35.52 -13.82 -0.98
N LEU A 545 -36.76 -13.53 -0.58
CA LEU A 545 -37.98 -13.97 -1.28
C LEU A 545 -38.14 -13.32 -2.67
N GLY A 546 -37.57 -12.12 -2.88
CA GLY A 546 -37.60 -11.42 -4.16
C GLY A 546 -36.68 -12.02 -5.25
N GLU A 547 -35.74 -12.89 -4.88
CA GLU A 547 -34.81 -13.53 -5.83
C GLU A 547 -35.18 -15.01 -6.13
N VAL A 548 -36.28 -15.51 -5.57
CA VAL A 548 -36.73 -16.90 -5.74
C VAL A 548 -37.72 -17.00 -6.90
N PRO A 549 -37.69 -18.07 -7.74
CA PRO A 549 -38.65 -18.26 -8.82
C PRO A 549 -40.10 -18.22 -8.34
N ASP A 550 -40.97 -17.52 -9.07
CA ASP A 550 -42.35 -17.16 -8.68
C ASP A 550 -43.19 -18.32 -8.12
N LEU A 551 -43.02 -19.52 -8.69
CA LEU A 551 -43.78 -20.71 -8.28
C LEU A 551 -43.45 -21.14 -6.82
N LEU A 552 -42.20 -20.96 -6.39
CA LEU A 552 -41.76 -21.31 -5.04
C LEU A 552 -42.03 -20.17 -4.05
N ALA A 553 -41.98 -18.92 -4.52
CA ALA A 553 -42.37 -17.74 -3.75
C ALA A 553 -43.86 -17.79 -3.35
N HIS A 554 -44.75 -18.20 -4.26
CA HIS A 554 -46.18 -18.37 -3.94
C HIS A 554 -46.43 -19.47 -2.90
N LEU A 555 -45.78 -20.62 -3.03
CA LEU A 555 -45.91 -21.71 -2.05
C LEU A 555 -45.43 -21.29 -0.65
N LEU A 556 -44.31 -20.56 -0.58
CA LEU A 556 -43.78 -20.03 0.68
C LEU A 556 -44.68 -18.94 1.27
N CYS A 557 -45.26 -18.09 0.44
CA CYS A 557 -46.19 -17.06 0.89
C CYS A 557 -47.51 -17.62 1.40
N ASP A 558 -48.05 -18.66 0.79
CA ASP A 558 -49.25 -19.34 1.30
C ASP A 558 -48.99 -19.98 2.67
N ILE A 559 -47.80 -20.55 2.87
CA ILE A 559 -47.38 -21.07 4.18
C ILE A 559 -47.25 -19.92 5.19
N LEU A 560 -46.59 -18.81 4.84
CA LEU A 560 -46.37 -17.67 5.74
C LEU A 560 -47.68 -16.97 6.15
N ARG A 561 -48.65 -16.87 5.23
CA ARG A 561 -49.99 -16.32 5.52
C ARG A 561 -50.81 -17.21 6.45
N VAL A 562 -50.68 -18.53 6.33
CA VAL A 562 -51.31 -19.48 7.28
C VAL A 562 -50.78 -19.29 8.71
N TYR A 563 -49.55 -18.79 8.87
CA TYR A 563 -48.96 -18.46 10.17
C TYR A 563 -49.07 -16.98 10.57
N GLY A 564 -49.81 -16.16 9.81
CA GLY A 564 -50.13 -14.77 10.16
C GLY A 564 -49.01 -13.75 9.89
N PHE A 565 -48.09 -14.05 8.97
CA PHE A 565 -47.00 -13.15 8.57
C PHE A 565 -47.28 -12.48 7.21
N ASP A 566 -48.44 -11.85 7.11
CA ASP A 566 -48.95 -11.28 5.84
C ASP A 566 -48.05 -10.14 5.31
N ASP A 567 -47.38 -9.41 6.21
CA ASP A 567 -46.57 -8.22 5.92
C ASP A 567 -45.25 -8.50 5.19
N ILE A 568 -44.83 -9.77 5.14
CA ILE A 568 -43.53 -10.20 4.61
C ILE A 568 -43.61 -10.50 3.11
N CYS A 569 -44.78 -10.91 2.62
CA CYS A 569 -44.96 -11.25 1.22
C CYS A 569 -45.06 -10.00 0.34
N PRO A 570 -44.37 -9.95 -0.82
CA PRO A 570 -44.60 -8.91 -1.82
C PRO A 570 -46.04 -9.01 -2.36
N GLU A 571 -46.62 -7.88 -2.77
CA GLU A 571 -47.97 -7.81 -3.38
C GLU A 571 -48.08 -8.63 -4.67
#